data_AF-A0A6G2G2P1-F1
#
_entry.id   AF-A0A6G2G2P1-F1
#
_cell.length_a   1.000
_cell.length_b   1.000
_cell.length_c   1.000
_cell.angle_alpha   90.00
_cell.angle_beta   90.00
_cell.angle_gamma   90.00
#
_symmetry.space_group_name_H-M   'P 1'
#
loop_
_entity.id
_entity.type
_entity.pdbx_description
1 polymer ?
#
loop_
_entity_poly.entity_id
_entity_poly.type
_entity_poly.pdbx_seq_one_letter_code
_entity_poly.pdbx_strand_id
1 'polypeptide(L)'
;LAVAAAALDVAVPFGAALFVAPASGLVGWSPLPGGSGGIEVAVTAGLAATAGVPVSAAAAVALLYRVCSYWVVVVVDAAAAGLLATLET
;
A
#
# COMPACT_ATOMS: atom_id res chain seq x y z
N LEU A 1 -3.82 5.65 3.27
CA LEU A 1 -4.76 5.50 2.13
C LEU A 1 -5.44 6.81 1.75
N ALA A 2 -6.23 7.45 2.63
CA ALA A 2 -6.95 8.70 2.31
C ALA A 2 -6.03 9.83 1.80
N VAL A 3 -4.87 10.04 2.43
CA VAL A 3 -3.90 11.06 2.00
C VAL A 3 -3.32 10.76 0.61
N ALA A 4 -3.04 9.49 0.31
CA ALA A 4 -2.57 9.08 -1.02
C ALA A 4 -3.64 9.31 -2.10
N ALA A 5 -4.92 9.07 -1.76
CA ALA A 5 -6.03 9.37 -2.66
C ALA A 5 -6.14 10.88 -2.93
N ALA A 6 -6.07 11.71 -1.88
CA ALA A 6 -6.08 13.16 -2.01
C ALA A 6 -4.90 13.69 -2.85
N ALA A 7 -3.71 13.10 -2.71
CA ALA A 7 -2.53 13.48 -3.50
C ALA A 7 -2.69 13.21 -5.01
N LEU A 8 -3.60 12.32 -5.39
CA LEU A 8 -3.94 11.99 -6.78
C LEU A 8 -5.27 12.61 -7.23
N ASP A 9 -5.81 13.55 -6.45
CA ASP A 9 -7.12 14.18 -6.68
C ASP A 9 -8.29 13.18 -6.74
N VAL A 10 -8.17 12.06 -6.02
CA VAL A 10 -9.21 11.03 -5.92
C VAL A 10 -9.97 11.21 -4.61
N ALA A 11 -11.26 11.53 -4.71
CA ALA A 11 -12.14 11.62 -3.56
C ALA A 11 -12.49 10.22 -3.02
N VAL A 12 -12.02 9.91 -1.82
CA VAL A 12 -12.34 8.66 -1.10
C VAL A 12 -12.97 9.00 0.25
N PRO A 13 -14.19 8.54 0.56
CA PRO A 13 -14.77 8.70 1.88
C PRO A 13 -13.84 8.13 2.95
N PHE A 14 -13.61 8.89 4.04
CA PHE A 14 -12.68 8.49 5.09
C PHE A 14 -13.01 7.11 5.69
N GLY A 15 -14.31 6.80 5.86
CA GLY A 15 -14.76 5.48 6.33
C GLY A 15 -14.36 4.33 5.40
N ALA A 16 -14.44 4.53 4.08
CA ALA A 16 -13.99 3.54 3.10
C ALA A 16 -12.46 3.33 3.22
N ALA A 17 -11.70 4.42 3.37
CA ALA A 17 -10.26 4.33 3.56
C ALA A 17 -9.87 3.59 4.86
N LEU A 18 -10.59 3.84 5.96
CA LEU A 18 -10.40 3.14 7.24
C LEU A 18 -10.75 1.66 7.18
N PHE A 19 -11.69 1.26 6.33
CA PHE A 19 -12.03 -0.14 6.13
C PHE A 19 -11.02 -0.85 5.21
N VAL A 20 -10.74 -0.26 4.03
CA VAL A 20 -9.93 -0.90 2.99
C VAL A 20 -8.48 -1.10 3.44
N ALA A 21 -7.88 -0.13 4.15
CA ALA A 21 -6.49 -0.22 4.57
C ALA A 21 -6.19 -1.46 5.44
N PRO A 22 -6.86 -1.70 6.59
CA PRO A 22 -6.64 -2.91 7.37
C PRO A 22 -7.16 -4.18 6.68
N ALA A 23 -8.30 -4.11 5.96
CA ALA A 23 -8.84 -5.27 5.27
C ALA A 23 -7.85 -5.83 4.21
N SER A 24 -7.12 -4.95 3.52
CA SER A 24 -6.10 -5.37 2.56
C SER A 24 -4.93 -6.15 3.18
N GLY A 25 -4.67 -5.95 4.48
CA GLY A 25 -3.67 -6.72 5.23
C GLY A 25 -4.03 -8.19 5.37
N LEU A 26 -5.33 -8.53 5.26
CA LEU A 26 -5.81 -9.90 5.15
C LEU A 26 -5.47 -10.54 3.81
N VAL A 27 -4.60 -9.97 2.97
CA VAL A 27 -4.04 -10.66 1.79
C VAL A 27 -2.54 -10.92 1.98
N GLY A 28 -1.97 -10.48 3.12
CA GLY A 28 -0.56 -10.68 3.46
C GLY A 28 -0.15 -12.14 3.70
N TRP A 29 -1.10 -13.08 3.81
CA TRP A 29 -0.84 -14.53 3.83
C TRP A 29 -0.58 -15.12 2.44
N SER A 30 -0.80 -14.35 1.38
CA SER A 30 -0.41 -14.76 0.04
C SER A 30 1.10 -15.04 -0.02
N PRO A 31 1.58 -16.15 -0.61
CA PRO A 31 2.99 -16.54 -0.62
C PRO A 31 3.88 -15.65 -1.52
N LEU A 32 3.37 -14.49 -1.94
CA LEU A 32 4.12 -13.48 -2.66
C LEU A 32 5.08 -12.77 -1.71
N PRO A 33 6.35 -12.53 -2.10
CA PRO A 33 7.31 -11.81 -1.26
C PRO A 33 6.75 -10.43 -0.88
N GLY A 34 6.69 -10.16 0.43
CA GLY A 34 6.20 -8.88 0.96
C GLY A 34 4.71 -8.60 0.73
N GLY A 35 3.91 -9.62 0.39
CA GLY A 35 2.50 -9.46 0.02
C GLY A 35 2.28 -8.62 -1.24
N SER A 36 3.33 -8.43 -2.04
CA SER A 36 3.32 -7.62 -3.27
C SER A 36 2.42 -8.23 -4.34
N GLY A 37 1.66 -7.40 -5.04
CA GLY A 37 0.61 -7.81 -5.97
C GLY A 37 -0.73 -8.11 -5.28
N GLY A 38 -0.73 -8.87 -4.19
CA GLY A 38 -1.95 -9.23 -3.46
C GLY A 38 -2.61 -8.03 -2.75
N ILE A 39 -1.81 -7.27 -1.99
CA ILE A 39 -2.31 -6.10 -1.25
C ILE A 39 -2.73 -4.99 -2.23
N GLU A 40 -1.97 -4.76 -3.29
CA GLU A 40 -2.29 -3.77 -4.31
C GLU A 40 -3.63 -4.08 -4.98
N VAL A 41 -3.87 -5.34 -5.36
CA VAL A 41 -5.17 -5.79 -5.89
C VAL A 41 -6.28 -5.65 -4.87
N ALA A 42 -6.04 -6.00 -3.61
CA ALA A 42 -7.03 -5.90 -2.54
C ALA A 42 -7.45 -4.45 -2.25
N VAL A 43 -6.49 -3.51 -2.21
CA VAL A 43 -6.77 -2.09 -2.04
C VAL A 43 -7.52 -1.54 -3.25
N THR A 44 -7.08 -1.89 -4.47
CA THR A 44 -7.72 -1.47 -5.72
C THR A 44 -9.18 -1.93 -5.77
N ALA A 45 -9.43 -3.22 -5.54
CA ALA A 45 -10.75 -3.80 -5.53
C ALA A 45 -11.61 -3.24 -4.38
N GLY A 46 -11.03 -3.05 -3.20
CA GLY A 46 -11.71 -2.48 -2.04
C GLY A 46 -12.19 -1.06 -2.30
N LEU A 47 -11.34 -0.19 -2.88
CA LEU A 47 -11.72 1.18 -3.24
C LEU A 47 -12.78 1.21 -4.34
N ALA A 48 -12.66 0.36 -5.36
CA ALA A 48 -13.66 0.26 -6.42
C ALA A 48 -15.03 -0.19 -5.85
N ALA A 49 -15.03 -1.20 -4.97
CA ALA A 49 -16.25 -1.78 -4.41
C ALA A 49 -16.92 -0.89 -3.35
N THR A 50 -16.14 -0.21 -2.51
CA THR A 50 -16.69 0.54 -1.35
C THR A 50 -16.86 2.04 -1.59
N ALA A 51 -16.12 2.61 -2.54
CA ALA A 51 -16.13 4.04 -2.83
C ALA A 51 -16.45 4.37 -4.30
N GLY A 52 -16.68 3.37 -5.15
CA GLY A 52 -17.02 3.57 -6.57
C GLY A 52 -15.88 4.20 -7.39
N VAL A 53 -14.64 4.12 -6.91
CA VAL A 53 -13.48 4.71 -7.57
C VAL A 53 -13.17 3.91 -8.85
N PRO A 54 -12.94 4.57 -10.01
CA PRO A 54 -12.51 3.87 -11.22
C PRO A 54 -11.26 3.04 -10.97
N VAL A 55 -11.23 1.81 -11.50
CA VAL A 55 -10.15 0.83 -11.20
C VAL A 55 -8.75 1.38 -11.49
N SER A 56 -8.58 2.15 -12.57
CA SER A 56 -7.29 2.78 -12.91
C SER A 56 -6.83 3.78 -11.85
N ALA A 57 -7.74 4.65 -11.37
CA ALA A 57 -7.46 5.59 -10.29
C ALA A 57 -7.23 4.87 -8.96
N ALA A 58 -8.03 3.86 -8.64
CA ALA A 58 -7.87 3.04 -7.44
C ALA A 58 -6.51 2.32 -7.41
N ALA A 59 -6.05 1.81 -8.56
CA ALA A 59 -4.74 1.18 -8.68
C ALA A 59 -3.59 2.19 -8.49
N ALA A 60 -3.70 3.40 -9.03
CA ALA A 60 -2.72 4.46 -8.79
C ALA A 60 -2.65 4.83 -7.29
N VAL A 61 -3.80 4.95 -6.64
CA VAL A 61 -3.89 5.18 -5.19
C VAL A 61 -3.28 4.03 -4.40
N ALA A 62 -3.55 2.78 -4.78
CA ALA A 62 -2.99 1.59 -4.13
C ALA A 62 -1.46 1.56 -4.19
N LEU A 63 -0.89 1.87 -5.36
CA LEU A 63 0.56 1.95 -5.54
C LEU A 63 1.18 3.07 -4.71
N LEU A 64 0.64 4.29 -4.78
CA LEU A 64 1.16 5.41 -3.98
C LEU A 64 1.07 5.12 -2.48
N TYR A 65 -0.06 4.57 -2.03
CA TYR A 65 -0.22 4.12 -0.65
C TYR A 65 0.87 3.14 -0.23
N ARG A 66 1.14 2.11 -1.06
CA ARG A 66 2.15 1.07 -0.78
C ARG A 66 3.56 1.61 -0.82
N VAL A 67 3.87 2.54 -1.72
CA VAL A 67 5.17 3.23 -1.73
C VAL A 67 5.39 3.93 -0.39
N CYS A 68 4.43 4.73 0.06
CA CYS A 68 4.55 5.50 1.29
C CYS A 68 4.52 4.65 2.57
N SER A 69 3.75 3.56 2.60
CA SER A 69 3.52 2.80 3.84
C SER A 69 4.37 1.54 3.99
N TYR A 70 4.98 1.05 2.90
CA TYR A 70 5.71 -0.22 2.90
C TYR A 70 7.06 -0.10 2.21
N TRP A 71 7.10 0.27 0.93
CA TRP A 71 8.34 0.19 0.16
C TRP A 71 9.42 1.16 0.64
N VAL A 72 9.05 2.39 1.00
CA VAL A 72 10.02 3.36 1.59
C VAL A 72 10.61 2.81 2.88
N VAL A 73 9.78 2.22 3.75
CA VAL A 73 10.23 1.62 5.02
C VAL A 73 11.21 0.48 4.75
N VAL A 74 10.83 -0.47 3.88
CA VAL A 74 11.69 -1.60 3.50
C VAL A 74 13.04 -1.15 2.95
N VAL A 75 13.07 -0.11 2.10
CA VAL A 75 14.33 0.42 1.54
C VAL A 75 15.21 1.04 2.63
N VAL A 76 14.62 1.80 3.56
CA VAL A 76 15.34 2.42 4.67
C VAL A 76 15.92 1.35 5.61
N ASP A 77 15.13 0.33 5.97
CA ASP A 77 15.57 -0.79 6.80
C ASP A 77 16.69 -1.58 6.11
N ALA A 78 16.55 -1.87 4.82
CA ALA A 78 17.58 -2.56 4.05
C ALA A 78 18.89 -1.77 3.99
N ALA A 79 18.83 -0.45 3.83
CA ALA A 79 20.00 0.42 3.84
C ALA A 79 20.68 0.44 5.22
N ALA A 80 19.91 0.53 6.31
CA ALA A 80 20.42 0.50 7.66
C ALA A 80 21.09 -0.84 8.00
N ALA A 81 20.44 -1.95 7.64
CA ALA A 81 20.98 -3.29 7.83
C ALA A 81 22.26 -3.51 7.02
N GLY A 82 22.29 -3.04 5.76
CA GLY A 82 23.48 -3.10 4.92
C GLY A 82 24.64 -2.29 5.50
N LEU A 83 24.38 -1.08 6.01
CA LEU A 83 25.39 -0.27 6.69
C LEU A 83 25.95 -0.98 7.91
N LEU A 84 25.08 -1.51 8.78
CA LEU A 84 25.52 -2.26 9.97
C LEU A 84 26.43 -3.43 9.59
N ALA A 85 26.05 -4.21 8.57
CA ALA A 85 26.86 -5.33 8.10
C ALA A 85 28.27 -4.91 7.66
N THR A 86 28.45 -3.71 7.08
CA THR A 86 29.79 -3.20 6.71
C THR A 86 30.64 -2.75 7.91
N LEU A 87 30.02 -2.47 9.06
CA LEU A 87 30.73 -2.10 10.30
C LEU A 87 31.18 -3.33 11.10
N GLU A 88 30.53 -4.48 10.87
CA GLU A 88 30.82 -5.75 11.54
C GLU A 88 31.89 -6.59 10.83
N THR A 89 32.25 -6.22 9.59
CA THR A 89 33.32 -6.84 8.78
C THR A 89 34.64 -6.10 8.92
#